data_AF-A0A2S6GRC4-F1
#
_entry.id   AF-A0A2S6GRC4-F1
#
_cell.length_a   1.000
_cell.length_b   1.000
_cell.length_c   1.000
_cell.angle_alpha   90.00
_cell.angle_beta   90.00
_cell.angle_gamma   90.00
#
_symmetry.space_group_name_H-M   'P 1'
#
loop_
_entity.id
_entity.type
_entity.pdbx_description
1 polymer ?
#
loop_
_entity_poly.entity_id
_entity_poly.type
_entity_poly.pdbx_seq_one_letter_code
_entity_poly.pdbx_strand_id
1 'polypeptide(L)'
;MANDGDYVLAADIPTLIAEKFEPIPEYTERTLENIEKGIPIDAMNYRARQLSNADVELLTSVFKDCSLDFNNILGCTESEYKLFQIAFDSSENKPDWDIFPTFTNHLSEALNRQWNLCAEHSIQLERAAKNGEIKILSKQRIPLTTLEPGAIISREHAEKYLKELGLSLPDAPSQNGETVGNDDEGSQDDTEPNERGYTVWLRKTWVKENCTTGAPFFNALKKYKGKEDSLVIDWWNFSTKGLGVKLKTNTGEIELSRVQIQKIVSKFRREEKERKNLSSDN
;
A
#
# COMPACT_ATOMS: atom_id res chain seq x y z
N MET A 1 16.25 22.62 -30.54
CA MET A 1 16.31 21.83 -29.29
C MET A 1 14.91 21.87 -28.73
N ALA A 2 14.21 20.74 -28.63
CA ALA A 2 12.88 20.69 -28.01
C ALA A 2 13.04 20.94 -26.50
N ASN A 3 12.12 21.68 -25.90
CA ASN A 3 12.18 22.01 -24.48
C ASN A 3 11.80 20.77 -23.66
N ASP A 4 12.40 20.59 -22.47
CA ASP A 4 12.04 19.47 -21.58
C ASP A 4 10.57 19.48 -21.13
N GLY A 5 9.85 20.61 -21.31
CA GLY A 5 8.40 20.72 -21.06
C GLY A 5 7.50 20.14 -22.16
N ASP A 6 8.05 19.74 -23.31
CA ASP A 6 7.26 19.26 -24.46
C ASP A 6 6.85 17.78 -24.33
N TYR A 7 7.34 17.10 -23.29
CA TYR A 7 7.13 15.67 -23.07
C TYR A 7 6.80 15.37 -21.62
N VAL A 8 6.03 14.30 -21.43
CA VAL A 8 5.71 13.75 -20.11
C VAL A 8 6.05 12.26 -20.11
N LEU A 9 6.22 11.68 -18.92
CA LEU A 9 6.43 10.23 -18.81
C LEU A 9 5.13 9.54 -19.24
N ALA A 10 5.26 8.55 -20.13
CA ALA A 10 4.11 7.81 -20.65
C ALA A 10 3.39 7.04 -19.52
N ALA A 11 4.14 6.59 -18.51
CA ALA A 11 3.60 5.89 -17.34
C ALA A 11 2.80 6.78 -16.39
N ASP A 12 3.02 8.10 -16.41
CA ASP A 12 2.29 9.02 -15.53
C ASP A 12 0.84 9.21 -16.00
N ILE A 13 0.56 8.98 -17.29
CA ILE A 13 -0.79 9.10 -17.87
C ILE A 13 -1.77 8.08 -17.27
N PRO A 14 -1.54 6.75 -17.34
CA PRO A 14 -2.42 5.77 -16.71
C PRO A 14 -2.50 5.94 -15.19
N THR A 15 -1.41 6.38 -14.54
CA THR A 15 -1.43 6.68 -13.10
C THR A 15 -2.35 7.85 -12.77
N LEU A 16 -2.24 8.96 -13.49
CA LEU A 16 -3.11 10.13 -13.31
C LEU A 16 -4.58 9.77 -13.50
N ILE A 17 -4.89 8.97 -14.53
CA ILE A 17 -6.25 8.47 -14.79
C ILE A 17 -6.74 7.66 -13.60
N ALA A 18 -5.93 6.70 -13.14
CA ALA A 18 -6.31 5.81 -12.05
C ALA A 18 -6.49 6.55 -10.72
N GLU A 19 -5.60 7.48 -10.38
CA GLU A 19 -5.73 8.35 -9.19
C GLU A 19 -7.01 9.21 -9.23
N LYS A 20 -7.42 9.65 -10.43
CA LYS A 20 -8.58 10.53 -10.56
C LYS A 20 -9.92 9.78 -10.48
N PHE A 21 -10.01 8.59 -11.07
CA PHE A 21 -11.25 7.82 -11.13
C PHE A 21 -11.41 6.83 -9.97
N GLU A 22 -10.31 6.32 -9.43
CA GLU A 22 -10.28 5.39 -8.29
C GLU A 22 -9.40 5.97 -7.17
N PRO A 23 -9.83 7.08 -6.54
CA PRO A 23 -9.06 7.69 -5.46
C PRO A 23 -8.93 6.71 -4.29
N ILE A 24 -7.72 6.66 -3.72
CA ILE A 24 -7.48 5.88 -2.50
C ILE A 24 -8.20 6.60 -1.34
N PRO A 25 -9.07 5.91 -0.59
CA PRO A 25 -9.73 6.50 0.56
C PRO A 25 -8.70 6.89 1.63
N GLU A 26 -8.91 8.06 2.25
CA GLU A 26 -8.08 8.52 3.39
C GLU A 26 -8.22 7.58 4.59
N TYR A 27 -9.38 6.92 4.72
CA TYR A 27 -9.64 5.95 5.77
C TYR A 27 -9.22 4.54 5.32
N THR A 28 -8.30 3.94 6.09
CA THR A 28 -7.62 2.68 5.73
C THR A 28 -7.97 1.53 6.65
N GLU A 29 -8.85 1.73 7.62
CA GLU A 29 -9.25 0.68 8.53
C GLU A 29 -10.09 -0.37 7.83
N ARG A 30 -9.97 -1.60 8.31
CA ARG A 30 -10.79 -2.71 7.84
C ARG A 30 -12.15 -2.63 8.51
N THR A 31 -13.20 -2.73 7.72
CA THR A 31 -14.57 -2.71 8.25
C THR A 31 -15.20 -4.09 8.13
N LEU A 32 -16.06 -4.40 9.07
CA LEU A 32 -16.78 -5.67 9.08
C LEU A 32 -17.77 -5.73 7.91
N GLU A 33 -17.64 -6.75 7.07
CA GLU A 33 -18.48 -6.96 5.89
C GLU A 33 -19.55 -8.00 6.15
N ASN A 34 -19.16 -9.06 6.87
CA ASN A 34 -20.02 -10.19 7.13
C ASN A 34 -19.65 -10.86 8.44
N ILE A 35 -20.64 -11.53 9.03
CA ILE A 35 -20.47 -12.36 10.21
C ILE A 35 -21.03 -13.75 9.89
N GLU A 36 -20.22 -14.78 10.08
CA GLU A 36 -20.63 -16.16 9.93
C GLU A 36 -20.54 -16.92 11.26
N LYS A 37 -21.32 -17.98 11.35
CA LYS A 37 -21.29 -18.96 12.43
C LYS A 37 -20.23 -20.02 12.14
N GLY A 38 -19.21 -20.10 12.98
CA GLY A 38 -18.19 -21.14 12.96
C GLY A 38 -18.61 -22.35 13.80
N ILE A 39 -19.03 -23.43 13.16
CA ILE A 39 -19.37 -24.68 13.85
C ILE A 39 -18.12 -25.58 13.90
N PRO A 40 -17.62 -25.98 15.07
CA PRO A 40 -16.46 -26.86 15.15
C PRO A 40 -16.77 -28.21 14.48
N ILE A 41 -15.86 -28.65 13.60
CA ILE A 41 -15.87 -29.99 13.01
C ILE A 41 -14.95 -30.89 13.84
N ASP A 42 -13.79 -30.37 14.21
CA ASP A 42 -12.79 -31.00 15.08
C ASP A 42 -11.94 -29.93 15.77
N ALA A 43 -10.85 -30.32 16.43
CA ALA A 43 -9.99 -29.44 17.22
C ALA A 43 -9.31 -28.30 16.42
N MET A 44 -9.21 -28.39 15.09
CA MET A 44 -8.56 -27.37 14.26
C MET A 44 -9.44 -26.86 13.12
N ASN A 45 -10.55 -27.54 12.82
CA ASN A 45 -11.38 -27.22 11.67
C ASN A 45 -12.77 -26.74 12.09
N TYR A 46 -13.23 -25.69 11.43
CA TYR A 46 -14.56 -25.11 11.61
C TYR A 46 -15.29 -25.05 10.26
N ARG A 47 -16.61 -25.17 10.31
CA ARG A 47 -17.50 -24.94 9.18
C ARG A 47 -18.20 -23.61 9.35
N ALA A 48 -17.91 -22.67 8.46
CA ALA A 48 -18.65 -21.42 8.38
C ALA A 48 -20.06 -21.66 7.83
N ARG A 49 -21.06 -20.99 8.42
CA ARG A 49 -22.47 -20.97 7.98
C ARG A 49 -23.05 -19.58 8.16
N GLN A 50 -24.04 -19.24 7.35
CA GLN A 50 -24.86 -18.06 7.61
C GLN A 50 -25.59 -18.18 8.96
N LEU A 51 -25.73 -17.03 9.62
CA LEU A 51 -26.50 -16.91 10.86
C LEU A 51 -27.99 -17.17 10.56
N SER A 52 -28.63 -17.99 11.38
CA SER A 52 -30.09 -18.13 11.36
C SER A 52 -30.76 -16.98 12.11
N ASN A 53 -32.07 -16.79 11.96
CA ASN A 53 -32.81 -15.77 12.71
C ASN A 53 -32.64 -15.93 14.23
N ALA A 54 -32.60 -17.17 14.74
CA ALA A 54 -32.37 -17.42 16.16
C ALA A 54 -30.95 -17.04 16.60
N ASP A 55 -29.95 -17.23 15.74
CA ASP A 55 -28.57 -16.79 16.02
C ASP A 55 -28.50 -15.25 16.06
N VAL A 56 -29.19 -14.57 15.13
CA VAL A 56 -29.30 -13.11 15.10
C VAL A 56 -29.98 -12.57 16.36
N GLU A 57 -31.07 -13.18 16.81
CA GLU A 57 -31.77 -12.81 18.04
C GLU A 57 -30.88 -12.98 19.28
N LEU A 58 -30.14 -14.09 19.36
CA LEU A 58 -29.16 -14.31 20.42
C LEU A 58 -28.08 -13.22 20.42
N LEU A 59 -27.46 -12.96 19.28
CA LEU A 59 -26.40 -11.95 19.14
C LEU A 59 -26.92 -10.55 19.49
N THR A 60 -28.13 -10.22 19.06
CA THR A 60 -28.81 -8.95 19.44
C THR A 60 -28.97 -8.84 20.95
N SER A 61 -29.36 -9.92 21.63
CA SER A 61 -29.48 -9.94 23.09
C SER A 61 -28.14 -9.80 23.80
N VAL A 62 -27.10 -10.47 23.30
CA VAL A 62 -25.74 -10.45 23.89
C VAL A 62 -25.09 -9.07 23.70
N PHE A 63 -25.31 -8.44 22.55
CA PHE A 63 -24.67 -7.16 22.19
C PHE A 63 -25.44 -5.92 22.65
N LYS A 64 -26.60 -6.09 23.29
CA LYS A 64 -27.46 -4.99 23.73
C LYS A 64 -26.72 -3.94 24.56
N ASP A 65 -25.70 -4.35 25.32
CA ASP A 65 -24.92 -3.46 26.19
C ASP A 65 -23.63 -2.92 25.52
N CYS A 66 -23.34 -3.29 24.28
CA CYS A 66 -22.10 -2.95 23.56
C CYS A 66 -22.14 -1.60 22.82
N SER A 67 -23.06 -0.68 23.15
CA SER A 67 -23.22 0.66 22.54
C SER A 67 -23.57 0.70 21.04
N LEU A 68 -23.65 -0.44 20.35
CA LEU A 68 -23.98 -0.57 18.94
C LEU A 68 -25.00 -1.70 18.76
N ASP A 69 -26.04 -1.45 17.95
CA ASP A 69 -27.05 -2.43 17.58
C ASP A 69 -26.46 -3.49 16.63
N PHE A 70 -26.78 -4.77 16.83
CA PHE A 70 -26.39 -5.85 15.91
C PHE A 70 -26.85 -5.56 14.47
N ASN A 71 -27.99 -4.90 14.28
CA ASN A 71 -28.47 -4.50 12.94
C ASN A 71 -27.55 -3.49 12.24
N ASN A 72 -26.66 -2.82 12.99
CA ASN A 72 -25.71 -1.82 12.49
C ASN A 72 -24.25 -2.24 12.69
N ILE A 73 -23.99 -3.54 12.97
CA ILE A 73 -22.62 -4.02 13.21
C ILE A 73 -21.78 -4.07 11.92
N LEU A 74 -22.42 -4.21 10.76
CA LEU A 74 -21.71 -4.15 9.48
C LEU A 74 -21.19 -2.74 9.24
N GLY A 75 -19.95 -2.63 8.78
CA GLY A 75 -19.24 -1.38 8.60
C GLY A 75 -18.44 -0.92 9.83
N CYS A 76 -18.59 -1.54 10.99
CA CYS A 76 -17.78 -1.21 12.16
C CYS A 76 -16.31 -1.58 11.93
N THR A 77 -15.41 -0.91 12.63
CA THR A 77 -13.98 -1.17 12.55
C THR A 77 -13.62 -2.49 13.24
N GLU A 78 -12.44 -3.03 12.93
CA GLU A 78 -11.91 -4.21 13.64
C GLU A 78 -11.74 -3.95 15.16
N SER A 79 -11.43 -2.71 15.54
CA SER A 79 -11.31 -2.28 16.94
C SER A 79 -12.66 -2.23 17.66
N GLU A 80 -13.70 -1.70 16.99
CA GLU A 80 -15.08 -1.70 17.50
C GLU A 80 -15.63 -3.12 17.61
N TYR A 81 -15.38 -3.96 16.58
CA TYR A 81 -15.83 -5.36 16.55
C TYR A 81 -15.30 -6.17 17.75
N LYS A 82 -14.07 -5.91 18.23
CA LYS A 82 -13.50 -6.60 19.38
C LYS A 82 -14.36 -6.52 20.63
N LEU A 83 -15.10 -5.42 20.83
CA LEU A 83 -16.00 -5.27 21.98
C LEU A 83 -17.14 -6.29 21.94
N PHE A 84 -17.67 -6.56 20.74
CA PHE A 84 -18.72 -7.57 20.53
C PHE A 84 -18.18 -8.98 20.70
N GLN A 85 -16.98 -9.24 20.17
CA GLN A 85 -16.32 -10.54 20.34
C GLN A 85 -16.15 -10.87 21.83
N ILE A 86 -15.67 -9.90 22.64
CA ILE A 86 -15.53 -10.06 24.09
C ILE A 86 -16.88 -10.32 24.77
N ALA A 87 -17.93 -9.60 24.37
CA ALA A 87 -19.27 -9.80 24.93
C ALA A 87 -19.85 -11.18 24.62
N PHE A 88 -19.66 -11.68 23.39
CA PHE A 88 -20.06 -13.03 23.01
C PHE A 88 -19.28 -14.09 23.78
N ASP A 89 -17.96 -13.96 23.85
CA ASP A 89 -17.08 -14.90 24.53
C ASP A 89 -17.31 -14.97 26.04
N SER A 90 -17.80 -13.86 26.63
CA SER A 90 -18.08 -13.76 28.07
C SER A 90 -19.53 -14.05 28.43
N SER A 91 -20.39 -14.39 27.45
CA SER A 91 -21.82 -14.61 27.71
C SER A 91 -22.06 -15.89 28.51
N GLU A 92 -22.91 -15.81 29.56
CA GLU A 92 -23.18 -16.94 30.47
C GLU A 92 -23.76 -18.17 29.75
N ASN A 93 -24.48 -17.93 28.64
CA ASN A 93 -25.08 -18.96 27.80
C ASN A 93 -24.40 -19.05 26.42
N LYS A 94 -23.08 -18.85 26.35
CA LYS A 94 -22.33 -18.94 25.09
C LYS A 94 -22.57 -20.31 24.43
N PRO A 95 -23.05 -20.36 23.19
CA PRO A 95 -23.17 -21.61 22.46
C PRO A 95 -21.81 -22.25 22.12
N ASP A 96 -21.82 -23.54 21.76
CA ASP A 96 -20.62 -24.30 21.33
C ASP A 96 -20.06 -23.89 19.94
N TRP A 97 -20.47 -22.74 19.41
CA TRP A 97 -20.02 -22.21 18.12
C TRP A 97 -19.42 -20.82 18.30
N ASP A 98 -18.54 -20.44 17.37
CA ASP A 98 -17.85 -19.15 17.40
C ASP A 98 -18.33 -18.20 16.30
N ILE A 99 -18.05 -16.92 16.46
CA ILE A 99 -18.34 -15.89 15.48
C ILE A 99 -17.13 -15.70 14.56
N PHE A 100 -17.32 -15.83 13.26
CA PHE A 100 -16.29 -15.68 12.24
C PHE A 100 -16.54 -14.38 11.46
N PRO A 101 -15.87 -13.27 11.82
CA PRO A 101 -16.00 -12.01 11.10
C PRO A 101 -15.20 -12.04 9.80
N THR A 102 -15.77 -11.48 8.74
CA THR A 102 -15.07 -11.14 7.51
C THR A 102 -14.92 -9.63 7.46
N PHE A 103 -13.69 -9.16 7.32
CA PHE A 103 -13.39 -7.73 7.21
C PHE A 103 -12.87 -7.39 5.82
N THR A 104 -13.49 -6.41 5.18
CA THR A 104 -13.00 -5.81 3.95
C THR A 104 -11.84 -4.87 4.25
N ASN A 105 -10.80 -4.91 3.42
CA ASN A 105 -9.72 -3.93 3.46
C ASN A 105 -9.92 -2.94 2.30
N HIS A 106 -10.61 -1.84 2.56
CA HIS A 106 -10.96 -0.82 1.56
C HIS A 106 -9.75 -0.24 0.86
N LEU A 107 -8.64 -0.07 1.57
CA LEU A 107 -7.37 0.38 0.99
C LEU A 107 -6.86 -0.63 -0.05
N SER A 108 -6.82 -1.92 0.31
CA SER A 108 -6.34 -2.97 -0.61
C SER A 108 -7.24 -3.10 -1.84
N GLU A 109 -8.55 -2.97 -1.66
CA GLU A 109 -9.49 -2.98 -2.79
C GLU A 109 -9.33 -1.76 -3.70
N ALA A 110 -9.22 -0.56 -3.13
CA ALA A 110 -8.99 0.66 -3.88
C ALA A 110 -7.68 0.60 -4.66
N LEU A 111 -6.59 0.13 -4.03
CA LEU A 111 -5.31 -0.09 -4.70
C LEU A 111 -5.42 -1.10 -5.84
N ASN A 112 -6.19 -2.17 -5.65
CA ASN A 112 -6.39 -3.17 -6.71
C ASN A 112 -7.20 -2.58 -7.89
N ARG A 113 -8.27 -1.81 -7.62
CA ARG A 113 -9.03 -1.10 -8.66
C ARG A 113 -8.15 -0.11 -9.41
N GLN A 114 -7.37 0.70 -8.69
CA GLN A 114 -6.43 1.65 -9.27
C GLN A 114 -5.36 0.95 -10.14
N TRP A 115 -4.83 -0.18 -9.67
CA TRP A 115 -3.86 -0.96 -10.44
C TRP A 115 -4.46 -1.55 -11.72
N ASN A 116 -5.67 -2.08 -11.65
CA ASN A 116 -6.39 -2.59 -12.82
C ASN A 116 -6.62 -1.48 -13.85
N LEU A 117 -7.05 -0.30 -13.40
CA LEU A 117 -7.29 0.84 -14.28
C LEU A 117 -5.98 1.38 -14.90
N CYS A 118 -4.90 1.45 -14.12
CA CYS A 118 -3.55 1.73 -14.63
C CYS A 118 -3.14 0.76 -15.74
N ALA A 119 -3.32 -0.54 -15.51
CA ALA A 119 -2.95 -1.59 -16.45
C ALA A 119 -3.77 -1.51 -17.74
N GLU A 120 -5.07 -1.26 -17.63
CA GLU A 120 -5.97 -1.10 -18.77
C GLU A 120 -5.53 0.07 -19.65
N HIS A 121 -5.34 1.26 -19.08
CA HIS A 121 -4.95 2.44 -19.85
C HIS A 121 -3.52 2.34 -20.40
N SER A 122 -2.63 1.61 -19.72
CA SER A 122 -1.32 1.28 -20.28
C SER A 122 -1.46 0.46 -21.57
N ILE A 123 -2.31 -0.58 -21.57
CA ILE A 123 -2.58 -1.40 -22.76
C ILE A 123 -3.22 -0.55 -23.87
N GLN A 124 -4.13 0.36 -23.53
CA GLN A 124 -4.75 1.25 -24.51
C GLN A 124 -3.72 2.19 -25.17
N LEU A 125 -2.81 2.79 -24.39
CA LEU A 125 -1.73 3.63 -24.93
C LEU A 125 -0.78 2.83 -25.83
N GLU A 126 -0.43 1.60 -25.48
CA GLU A 126 0.36 0.72 -26.35
C GLU A 126 -0.35 0.40 -27.66
N ARG A 127 -1.67 0.18 -27.62
CA ARG A 127 -2.48 -0.04 -28.83
C ARG A 127 -2.50 1.21 -29.70
N ALA A 128 -2.75 2.39 -29.11
CA ALA A 128 -2.69 3.66 -29.82
C ALA A 128 -1.31 3.91 -30.46
N ALA A 129 -0.23 3.52 -29.76
CA ALA A 129 1.13 3.60 -30.30
C ALA A 129 1.37 2.65 -31.47
N LYS A 130 0.90 1.40 -31.38
CA LYS A 130 0.96 0.40 -32.47
C LYS A 130 0.18 0.85 -33.70
N ASN A 131 -0.96 1.53 -33.51
CA ASN A 131 -1.78 2.07 -34.58
C ASN A 131 -1.23 3.39 -35.17
N GLY A 132 -0.21 3.99 -34.55
CA GLY A 132 0.34 5.28 -34.95
C GLY A 132 -0.51 6.49 -34.54
N GLU A 133 -1.50 6.30 -33.68
CA GLU A 133 -2.38 7.37 -33.16
C GLU A 133 -1.65 8.25 -32.13
N ILE A 134 -0.70 7.64 -31.40
CA ILE A 134 0.15 8.29 -30.40
C ILE A 134 1.60 7.91 -30.65
N LYS A 135 2.52 8.84 -30.42
CA LYS A 135 3.96 8.56 -30.52
C LYS A 135 4.58 8.43 -29.12
N ILE A 136 4.78 7.18 -28.68
CA ILE A 136 5.59 6.87 -27.51
C ILE A 136 7.05 6.77 -27.93
N LEU A 137 7.94 7.33 -27.14
CA LEU A 137 9.37 7.37 -27.38
C LEU A 137 10.14 6.79 -26.19
N SER A 138 11.29 6.18 -26.45
CA SER A 138 12.27 5.88 -25.39
C SER A 138 12.90 7.16 -24.86
N LYS A 139 13.71 7.05 -23.80
CA LYS A 139 14.55 8.16 -23.30
C LYS A 139 15.47 8.72 -24.37
N GLN A 140 15.90 7.89 -25.32
CA GLN A 140 16.75 8.27 -26.46
C GLN A 140 15.95 8.76 -27.67
N ARG A 141 14.65 9.05 -27.51
CA ARG A 141 13.75 9.56 -28.57
C ARG A 141 13.50 8.57 -29.71
N ILE A 142 13.68 7.28 -29.46
CA ILE A 142 13.39 6.22 -30.44
C ILE A 142 11.92 5.82 -30.30
N PRO A 143 11.12 5.75 -31.38
CA PRO A 143 9.74 5.30 -31.31
C PRO A 143 9.60 3.92 -30.66
N LEU A 144 8.66 3.80 -29.73
CA LEU A 144 8.30 2.57 -29.04
C LEU A 144 6.82 2.23 -29.30
N THR A 145 6.51 0.95 -29.23
CA THR A 145 5.13 0.42 -29.30
C THR A 145 4.66 -0.17 -27.97
N THR A 146 5.51 -0.09 -26.94
CA THR A 146 5.29 -0.61 -25.58
C THR A 146 5.65 0.46 -24.55
N LEU A 147 5.00 0.45 -23.38
CA LEU A 147 5.31 1.33 -22.26
C LEU A 147 6.47 0.78 -21.43
N GLU A 148 7.68 0.99 -21.92
CA GLU A 148 8.89 0.64 -21.15
C GLU A 148 9.17 1.67 -20.03
N PRO A 149 9.88 1.28 -18.95
CA PRO A 149 10.24 2.20 -17.87
C PRO A 149 10.98 3.47 -18.36
N GLY A 150 10.34 4.62 -18.17
CA GLY A 150 10.87 5.92 -18.59
C GLY A 150 10.66 6.24 -20.07
N ALA A 151 9.77 5.51 -20.74
CA ALA A 151 9.18 5.97 -21.99
C ALA A 151 8.46 7.32 -21.79
N ILE A 152 8.46 8.12 -22.84
CA ILE A 152 7.91 9.48 -22.86
C ILE A 152 6.97 9.66 -24.03
N ILE A 153 5.99 10.53 -23.86
CA ILE A 153 4.98 10.90 -24.85
C ILE A 153 5.00 12.42 -24.98
N SER A 154 4.74 12.96 -26.18
CA SER A 154 4.61 14.41 -26.33
C SER A 154 3.39 14.92 -25.54
N ARG A 155 3.52 16.11 -24.97
CA ARG A 155 2.47 16.74 -24.17
C ARG A 155 1.16 16.86 -24.96
N GLU A 156 1.22 17.27 -26.22
CA GLU A 156 0.07 17.35 -27.12
C GLU A 156 -0.70 16.02 -27.23
N HIS A 157 0.01 14.89 -27.41
CA HIS A 157 -0.65 13.59 -27.50
C HIS A 157 -1.23 13.14 -26.15
N ALA A 158 -0.53 13.41 -25.06
CA ALA A 158 -1.01 13.12 -23.71
C ALA A 158 -2.27 13.95 -23.37
N GLU A 159 -2.27 15.25 -23.68
CA GLU A 159 -3.43 16.13 -23.51
C GLU A 159 -4.61 15.69 -24.37
N LYS A 160 -4.36 15.32 -25.64
CA LYS A 160 -5.40 14.78 -26.52
C LYS A 160 -6.03 13.52 -25.91
N TYR A 161 -5.21 12.57 -25.46
CA TYR A 161 -5.67 11.33 -24.85
C TYR A 161 -6.49 11.58 -23.57
N LEU A 162 -6.00 12.45 -22.68
CA LEU A 162 -6.69 12.79 -21.43
C LEU A 162 -7.97 13.61 -21.63
N LYS A 163 -8.02 14.45 -22.67
CA LYS A 163 -9.19 15.28 -22.99
C LYS A 163 -10.41 14.44 -23.34
N GLU A 164 -10.23 13.29 -23.99
CA GLU A 164 -11.32 12.33 -24.28
C GLU A 164 -11.94 11.77 -23.00
N LEU A 165 -11.18 11.75 -21.90
CA LEU A 165 -11.61 11.31 -20.57
C LEU A 165 -12.07 12.47 -19.67
N GLY A 166 -12.11 13.70 -20.19
CA GLY A 166 -12.43 14.90 -19.39
C GLY A 166 -11.34 15.30 -18.39
N LEU A 167 -10.10 14.86 -18.62
CA LEU A 167 -8.94 15.15 -17.76
C LEU A 167 -7.99 16.16 -18.40
N SER A 168 -7.12 16.74 -17.58
CA SER A 168 -6.07 17.67 -18.03
C SER A 168 -4.75 17.30 -17.38
N LEU A 169 -3.65 17.53 -18.10
CA LEU A 169 -2.32 17.37 -17.53
C LEU A 169 -2.07 18.44 -16.46
N PRO A 170 -1.40 18.11 -15.35
CA PRO A 170 -0.84 19.11 -14.46
C PRO A 170 0.11 20.02 -15.24
N ASP A 171 0.08 21.33 -14.95
CA ASP A 171 1.07 22.25 -15.49
C ASP A 171 2.48 21.75 -15.12
N ALA A 172 3.41 21.83 -16.08
CA ALA A 172 4.79 21.51 -15.75
C ALA A 172 5.23 22.45 -14.61
N PRO A 173 5.89 21.94 -13.56
CA PRO A 173 6.44 22.82 -12.54
C PRO A 173 7.36 23.80 -13.26
N SER A 174 6.95 25.07 -13.28
CA SER A 174 7.76 26.14 -13.86
C SER A 174 9.12 26.06 -13.16
N GLN A 175 10.22 26.02 -13.92
CA GLN A 175 11.59 26.04 -13.39
C GLN A 175 11.96 27.40 -12.74
N ASN A 176 10.97 28.15 -12.25
CA ASN A 176 11.18 29.27 -11.37
C ASN A 176 11.21 28.71 -9.96
N GLY A 177 12.42 28.67 -9.40
CA GLY A 177 12.66 28.19 -8.05
C GLY A 177 11.83 28.98 -7.05
N GLU A 178 10.77 28.36 -6.57
CA GLU A 178 10.22 28.57 -5.24
C GLU A 178 9.86 27.19 -4.71
N THR A 179 10.71 26.68 -3.83
CA THR A 179 10.39 25.62 -2.88
C THR A 179 9.22 26.09 -2.04
N VAL A 180 8.00 25.88 -2.54
CA VAL A 180 6.80 25.90 -1.71
C VAL A 180 6.85 24.61 -0.91
N GLY A 181 7.14 24.76 0.38
CA GLY A 181 6.94 23.72 1.37
C GLY A 181 5.48 23.34 1.38
N ASN A 182 5.18 22.11 0.99
CA ASN A 182 3.99 21.46 1.49
C ASN A 182 4.39 20.86 2.84
N ASP A 183 4.16 21.65 3.87
CA ASP A 183 3.92 21.16 5.21
C ASP A 183 2.64 20.33 5.16
N ASP A 184 2.81 19.01 5.15
CA ASP A 184 1.76 18.09 5.57
C ASP A 184 2.33 17.26 6.70
N GLU A 185 2.36 17.87 7.88
CA GLU A 185 2.48 17.21 9.17
C GLU A 185 1.21 16.38 9.43
N GLY A 186 1.10 15.27 8.70
CA GLY A 186 0.21 14.17 9.05
C GLY A 186 0.87 13.30 10.11
N SER A 187 0.65 13.66 11.37
CA SER A 187 0.89 12.85 12.57
C SER A 187 0.59 11.36 12.34
N GLN A 188 1.60 10.51 12.53
CA GLN A 188 1.40 9.08 12.75
C GLN A 188 2.39 8.60 13.81
N ASP A 189 2.08 8.98 15.05
CA ASP A 189 2.48 8.25 16.25
C ASP A 189 1.31 7.31 16.57
N ASP A 190 1.25 6.17 15.88
CA ASP A 190 0.42 5.00 16.23
C ASP A 190 0.82 3.79 15.37
N THR A 191 2.10 3.43 15.40
CA THR A 191 2.50 2.05 15.11
C THR A 191 3.22 1.43 16.30
N GLU A 192 2.61 0.34 16.74
CA GLU A 192 2.93 -0.52 17.86
C GLU A 192 4.44 -0.84 18.03
N PRO A 193 4.88 -1.22 19.24
CA PRO A 193 6.29 -1.42 19.61
C PRO A 193 7.14 -2.34 18.70
N ASN A 194 6.51 -3.15 17.86
CA ASN A 194 7.15 -4.13 16.98
C ASN A 194 7.80 -3.52 15.73
N GLU A 195 7.32 -2.36 15.24
CA GLU A 195 7.94 -1.67 14.10
C GLU A 195 9.33 -1.11 14.44
N ARG A 196 9.63 -0.89 15.73
CA ARG A 196 10.92 -0.33 16.16
C ARG A 196 12.08 -1.32 15.96
N GLY A 197 11.87 -2.62 16.19
CA GLY A 197 12.96 -3.60 16.22
C GLY A 197 13.70 -3.74 14.89
N TYR A 198 12.97 -4.11 13.82
CA TYR A 198 13.58 -4.30 12.51
C TYR A 198 13.97 -2.97 11.85
N THR A 199 13.24 -1.87 12.11
CA THR A 199 13.57 -0.55 11.58
C THR A 199 14.88 -0.02 12.17
N VAL A 200 15.10 -0.21 13.48
CA VAL A 200 16.39 0.12 14.13
C VAL A 200 17.53 -0.71 13.54
N TRP A 201 17.30 -2.01 13.33
CA TRP A 201 18.30 -2.87 12.69
C TRP A 201 18.60 -2.42 11.24
N LEU A 202 17.57 -2.13 10.43
CA LEU A 202 17.73 -1.62 9.08
C LEU A 202 18.53 -0.31 9.06
N ARG A 203 18.30 0.59 10.02
CA ARG A 203 19.07 1.85 10.14
C ARG A 203 20.54 1.60 10.46
N LYS A 204 20.83 0.70 11.41
CA LYS A 204 22.23 0.33 11.74
C LYS A 204 22.93 -0.30 10.54
N THR A 205 22.24 -1.20 9.84
CA THR A 205 22.76 -1.83 8.62
C THR A 205 22.96 -0.81 7.50
N TRP A 206 22.05 0.17 7.36
CA TRP A 206 22.18 1.27 6.41
C TRP A 206 23.42 2.12 6.64
N VAL A 207 23.70 2.49 7.89
CA VAL A 207 24.95 3.18 8.27
C VAL A 207 26.17 2.30 7.96
N LYS A 208 26.12 1.00 8.27
CA LYS A 208 27.20 0.05 7.99
C LYS A 208 27.49 -0.14 6.50
N GLU A 209 26.48 -0.02 5.64
CA GLU A 209 26.62 -0.05 4.18
C GLU A 209 26.78 1.37 3.59
N ASN A 210 27.47 2.27 4.33
CA ASN A 210 27.85 3.61 3.90
C ASN A 210 26.67 4.48 3.42
N CYS A 211 25.52 4.37 4.09
CA CYS A 211 24.31 5.13 3.78
C CYS A 211 23.82 4.98 2.33
N THR A 212 24.14 3.85 1.68
CA THR A 212 23.66 3.54 0.33
C THR A 212 22.12 3.51 0.29
N THR A 213 21.52 3.87 -0.85
CA THR A 213 20.06 3.92 -0.99
C THR A 213 19.57 3.07 -2.15
N GLY A 214 18.26 2.87 -2.27
CA GLY A 214 17.66 2.25 -3.45
C GLY A 214 18.01 0.77 -3.62
N ALA A 215 18.31 0.37 -4.85
CA ALA A 215 18.68 -1.01 -5.19
C ALA A 215 20.01 -1.47 -4.56
N PRO A 216 21.08 -0.64 -4.54
CA PRO A 216 22.34 -1.00 -3.87
C PRO A 216 22.16 -1.47 -2.42
N PHE A 217 21.43 -0.72 -1.61
CA PHE A 217 21.20 -1.09 -0.21
C PHE A 217 20.40 -2.38 -0.07
N PHE A 218 19.32 -2.50 -0.85
CA PHE A 218 18.52 -3.72 -0.86
C PHE A 218 19.36 -4.95 -1.26
N ASN A 219 20.26 -4.83 -2.25
CA ASN A 219 21.17 -5.91 -2.61
C ASN A 219 22.21 -6.20 -1.51
N ALA A 220 22.64 -5.18 -0.76
CA ALA A 220 23.58 -5.36 0.34
C ALA A 220 23.00 -6.21 1.47
N LEU A 221 21.68 -6.16 1.70
CA LEU A 221 21.01 -7.01 2.69
C LEU A 221 21.25 -8.51 2.45
N LYS A 222 21.55 -8.95 1.21
CA LYS A 222 21.87 -10.36 0.90
C LYS A 222 23.06 -10.89 1.71
N LYS A 223 24.02 -10.01 2.02
CA LYS A 223 25.21 -10.33 2.84
C LYS A 223 24.86 -10.69 4.28
N TYR A 224 23.63 -10.41 4.71
CA TYR A 224 23.18 -10.56 6.08
C TYR A 224 22.31 -11.81 6.27
N LYS A 225 21.96 -12.55 5.22
CA LYS A 225 21.17 -13.79 5.36
C LYS A 225 21.90 -14.80 6.26
N GLY A 226 21.24 -15.24 7.34
CA GLY A 226 21.74 -16.30 8.22
C GLY A 226 22.92 -15.94 9.13
N LYS A 227 23.24 -14.64 9.29
CA LYS A 227 24.24 -14.19 10.27
C LYS A 227 23.63 -14.04 11.68
N GLU A 228 24.42 -14.30 12.71
CA GLU A 228 23.99 -14.28 14.12
C GLU A 228 23.36 -12.94 14.55
N ASP A 229 23.94 -11.81 14.09
CA ASP A 229 23.43 -10.45 14.37
C ASP A 229 22.44 -9.91 13.32
N SER A 230 21.91 -10.79 12.46
CA SER A 230 21.05 -10.38 11.36
C SER A 230 19.61 -10.80 11.58
N LEU A 231 18.70 -9.90 11.18
CA LEU A 231 17.28 -10.22 11.11
C LEU A 231 16.90 -10.87 9.77
N VAL A 232 17.79 -10.93 8.77
CA VAL A 232 17.44 -11.50 7.45
C VAL A 232 17.39 -13.02 7.51
N ILE A 233 16.18 -13.56 7.42
CA ILE A 233 15.90 -15.01 7.39
C ILE A 233 15.98 -15.52 5.94
N ASP A 234 15.20 -14.91 5.04
CA ASP A 234 15.07 -15.40 3.68
C ASP A 234 14.73 -14.31 2.66
N TRP A 235 14.67 -14.70 1.39
CA TRP A 235 14.39 -13.88 0.23
C TRP A 235 13.27 -14.50 -0.58
N TRP A 236 12.38 -13.66 -1.07
CA TRP A 236 11.32 -14.11 -1.97
C TRP A 236 11.37 -13.29 -3.26
N ASN A 237 11.04 -13.95 -4.35
CA ASN A 237 10.90 -13.35 -5.66
C ASN A 237 9.63 -13.91 -6.30
N PHE A 238 8.58 -13.10 -6.33
CA PHE A 238 7.33 -13.44 -6.98
C PHE A 238 7.21 -12.61 -8.25
N SER A 239 6.82 -13.23 -9.36
CA SER A 239 6.57 -12.51 -10.63
C SER A 239 5.58 -11.36 -10.48
N THR A 240 4.64 -11.47 -9.54
CA THR A 240 3.57 -10.50 -9.28
C THR A 240 3.84 -9.52 -8.14
N LYS A 241 4.59 -9.93 -7.10
CA LYS A 241 4.90 -9.08 -5.92
C LYS A 241 6.31 -8.48 -5.95
N GLY A 242 7.09 -8.81 -6.97
CA GLY A 242 8.48 -8.40 -7.11
C GLY A 242 9.42 -9.14 -6.17
N LEU A 243 10.52 -8.48 -5.82
CA LEU A 243 11.58 -9.01 -4.95
C LEU A 243 11.42 -8.46 -3.54
N GLY A 244 11.64 -9.29 -2.53
CA GLY A 244 11.60 -8.87 -1.13
C GLY A 244 12.43 -9.74 -0.20
N VAL A 245 12.36 -9.43 1.08
CA VAL A 245 13.12 -10.08 2.15
C VAL A 245 12.19 -10.42 3.31
N LYS A 246 12.47 -11.54 3.95
CA LYS A 246 11.80 -11.99 5.17
C LYS A 246 12.71 -11.70 6.37
N LEU A 247 12.22 -10.93 7.32
CA LEU A 247 12.95 -10.51 8.51
C LEU A 247 12.38 -11.18 9.77
N LYS A 248 13.26 -11.57 10.67
CA LYS A 248 12.92 -11.96 12.04
C LYS A 248 12.60 -10.71 12.85
N THR A 249 11.55 -10.78 13.64
CA THR A 249 11.17 -9.75 14.61
C THR A 249 11.06 -10.39 15.99
N ASN A 250 10.84 -9.58 17.02
CA ASN A 250 10.65 -10.08 18.38
C ASN A 250 9.34 -10.87 18.53
N THR A 251 8.36 -10.65 17.64
CA THR A 251 7.02 -11.25 17.68
C THR A 251 6.76 -12.25 16.56
N GLY A 252 7.74 -12.51 15.69
CA GLY A 252 7.60 -13.46 14.60
C GLY A 252 8.43 -13.09 13.38
N GLU A 253 7.82 -13.11 12.21
CA GLU A 253 8.49 -12.84 10.93
C GLU A 253 7.68 -11.80 10.15
N ILE A 254 8.37 -10.89 9.47
CA ILE A 254 7.76 -9.88 8.60
C ILE A 254 8.35 -9.98 7.20
N GLU A 255 7.51 -9.82 6.18
CA GLU A 255 7.94 -9.77 4.79
C GLU A 255 7.91 -8.33 4.29
N LEU A 256 9.06 -7.86 3.82
CA LEU A 256 9.20 -6.52 3.25
C LEU A 256 9.58 -6.62 1.78
N SER A 257 8.76 -6.02 0.93
CA SER A 257 9.10 -5.82 -0.47
C SER A 257 10.29 -4.86 -0.62
N ARG A 258 10.98 -4.95 -1.75
CA ARG A 258 12.03 -4.00 -2.13
C ARG A 258 11.56 -2.56 -2.06
N VAL A 259 10.33 -2.28 -2.48
CA VAL A 259 9.76 -0.92 -2.46
C VAL A 259 9.58 -0.42 -1.01
N GLN A 260 9.06 -1.25 -0.11
CA GLN A 260 8.93 -0.88 1.31
C GLN A 260 10.28 -0.57 1.95
N ILE A 261 11.31 -1.38 1.71
CA ILE A 261 12.66 -1.12 2.22
C ILE A 261 13.23 0.19 1.66
N GLN A 262 13.00 0.45 0.37
CA GLN A 262 13.45 1.70 -0.25
C GLN A 262 12.76 2.93 0.36
N LYS A 263 11.46 2.84 0.68
CA LYS A 263 10.72 3.91 1.38
C LYS A 263 11.31 4.17 2.77
N ILE A 264 11.54 3.10 3.56
CA ILE A 264 12.15 3.18 4.90
C ILE A 264 13.53 3.86 4.84
N VAL A 265 14.39 3.44 3.92
CA VAL A 265 15.75 3.99 3.77
C VAL A 265 15.72 5.43 3.29
N SER A 266 14.76 5.79 2.44
CA SER A 266 14.56 7.17 2.01
C SER A 266 14.18 8.08 3.17
N LYS A 267 13.37 7.58 4.12
CA LYS A 267 13.07 8.27 5.39
C LYS A 267 14.33 8.49 6.21
N PHE A 268 15.19 7.47 6.38
CA PHE A 268 16.45 7.61 7.12
C PHE A 268 17.35 8.70 6.55
N ARG A 269 17.48 8.76 5.22
CA ARG A 269 18.28 9.79 4.54
C ARG A 269 17.74 11.20 4.76
N ARG A 270 16.43 11.37 4.76
CA ARG A 270 15.77 12.67 4.97
C ARG A 270 16.05 13.19 6.38
N GLU A 271 15.83 12.34 7.38
CA GLU A 271 16.12 12.66 8.78
C GLU A 271 17.61 12.97 9.01
N GLU A 272 18.53 12.27 8.34
CA GLU A 272 19.96 12.58 8.46
C GLU A 272 20.32 13.93 7.83
N LYS A 273 19.66 14.29 6.72
CA LYS A 273 19.83 15.61 6.08
C LYS A 273 19.32 16.73 6.98
N GLU A 274 18.15 16.55 7.58
CA GLU A 274 17.55 17.51 8.53
C GLU A 274 18.45 17.71 9.76
N ARG A 275 18.99 16.61 10.32
CA ARG A 275 19.95 16.70 11.45
C ARG A 275 21.22 17.45 11.11
N LYS A 276 21.77 17.27 9.90
CA LYS A 276 22.97 17.99 9.46
C LYS A 276 22.70 19.48 9.26
N ASN A 277 21.54 19.83 8.72
CA ASN A 277 21.13 21.23 8.55
C ASN A 277 21.00 21.93 9.93
N LEU A 278 20.30 21.30 10.88
CA LEU A 278 20.15 21.82 12.25
C LEU A 278 21.47 21.96 13.02
N SER A 279 22.46 21.12 12.70
CA SER A 279 23.80 21.20 13.30
C SER A 279 24.72 22.24 12.62
N SER A 280 24.34 22.78 11.45
CA SER A 280 25.14 23.79 10.73
C SER A 280 24.72 25.22 11.06
N ASP A 281 23.55 25.39 11.69
CA ASP A 281 22.97 26.68 12.07
C ASP A 281 23.25 27.06 13.54
N ASN A 282 23.98 26.21 14.29
CA ASN A 282 24.49 26.46 15.65
C ASN A 282 26.03 26.51 15.64
#